data_AF-A0A0C9U676-F1
#
_entry.id   AF-A0A0C9U676-F1
#
_cell.length_a   1.000
_cell.length_b   1.000
_cell.length_c   1.000
_cell.angle_alpha   90.00
_cell.angle_beta   90.00
_cell.angle_gamma   90.00
#
_symmetry.space_group_name_H-M   'P 1'
#
loop_
_entity.id
_entity.type
_entity.pdbx_description
1 polymer ?
#
loop_
_entity_poly.entity_id
_entity_poly.type
_entity_poly.pdbx_seq_one_letter_code
_entity_poly.pdbx_strand_id
1 'polypeptide(L)'
;FPQHNELLLLLRHHLCPLLHKSLSERPVFPLTLRSTRVVFLLLKQFSNELPTEAEVFLMLLIKVISGEHDTENGSSHSRPGWMRVIALEIIRGLCTDAELIRGIWQRYDAQPNGSKVFGSLVTALNRLASEKPSLLGVGTQVMGLGVAPSYNAEGASGYGMESVAGMVANAASATVSGVVGMMGTEAGLSVVGSSMKLQCIDQLDKADAPGIPESYIYLLAIQCLVSLVEGFASLVLPLYNTITIVRPRAAGEAIVHAPPALDLPTLPEGDHGTVQLRIVHDMLESGWPALLAALSFYIATNISDELFADVLGAMQGMINVLGVLRLTTPRDA
;
A
#
# COMPACT_ATOMS: atom_id res chain seq x y z
N PHE A 1 12.77 19.17 23.02
CA PHE A 1 11.92 19.82 22.00
C PHE A 1 10.43 19.64 22.31
N PRO A 2 9.88 18.42 22.50
CA PRO A 2 8.45 18.24 22.81
C PRO A 2 8.01 18.88 24.14
N GLN A 3 8.94 18.99 25.10
CA GLN A 3 8.71 19.57 26.42
C GLN A 3 8.71 21.12 26.43
N HIS A 4 8.99 21.76 25.30
CA HIS A 4 9.06 23.23 25.21
C HIS A 4 7.91 23.76 24.34
N ASN A 5 6.83 24.21 24.98
CA ASN A 5 5.63 24.71 24.31
C ASN A 5 5.92 25.84 23.33
N GLU A 6 6.88 26.71 23.63
CA GLU A 6 7.29 27.80 22.74
C GLU A 6 7.82 27.31 21.38
N LEU A 7 8.58 26.20 21.39
CA LEU A 7 9.10 25.60 20.17
C LEU A 7 7.99 24.91 19.37
N LEU A 8 7.04 24.26 20.05
CA LEU A 8 5.86 23.70 19.38
C LEU A 8 5.00 24.79 18.72
N LEU A 9 4.83 25.94 19.38
CA LEU A 9 4.14 27.08 18.79
C LEU A 9 4.87 27.61 17.56
N LEU A 10 6.21 27.67 17.58
CA LEU A 10 6.99 28.09 16.42
C LEU A 10 6.87 27.11 15.25
N LEU A 11 6.91 25.79 15.52
CA LEU A 11 6.64 24.77 14.50
C LEU A 11 5.26 25.00 13.87
N ARG A 12 4.24 25.16 14.71
CA ARG A 12 2.85 25.29 14.28
C ARG A 12 2.56 26.56 13.49
N HIS A 13 3.03 27.72 13.95
CA HIS A 13 2.64 29.01 13.38
C HIS A 13 3.57 29.49 12.27
N HIS A 14 4.80 28.95 12.19
CA HIS A 14 5.79 29.41 11.21
C HIS A 14 6.29 28.30 10.29
N LEU A 15 6.77 27.18 10.85
CA LEU A 15 7.38 26.13 10.03
C LEU A 15 6.34 25.39 9.19
N CYS A 16 5.26 24.89 9.80
CA CYS A 16 4.26 24.09 9.11
C CYS A 16 3.58 24.85 7.96
N PRO A 17 3.14 26.12 8.12
CA PRO A 17 2.58 26.91 7.01
C PRO A 17 3.59 27.15 5.89
N LEU A 18 4.87 27.40 6.23
CA LEU A 18 5.93 27.58 5.24
C LEU A 18 6.20 26.30 4.44
N LEU A 19 6.27 25.14 5.11
CA LEU A 19 6.42 23.85 4.46
C LEU A 19 5.22 23.53 3.56
N HIS A 20 4.00 23.74 4.05
CA HIS A 20 2.79 23.52 3.26
C HIS A 20 2.81 24.37 1.98
N LYS A 21 3.07 25.68 2.12
CA LYS A 21 3.22 26.59 0.98
C LYS A 21 4.30 26.13 0.02
N SER A 22 5.48 25.76 0.53
CA SER A 22 6.60 25.27 -0.29
C SER A 22 6.30 23.99 -1.07
N LEU A 23 5.38 23.15 -0.60
CA LEU A 23 5.00 21.89 -1.26
C LEU A 23 3.81 22.06 -2.21
N SER A 24 3.01 23.10 -2.03
CA SER A 24 1.86 23.43 -2.90
C SER A 24 2.22 24.35 -4.06
N GLU A 25 3.24 25.19 -3.91
CA GLU A 25 3.71 26.09 -4.97
C GLU A 25 4.44 25.36 -6.11
N ARG A 26 4.81 26.11 -7.17
CA ARG A 26 5.52 25.57 -8.34
C ARG A 26 6.75 24.76 -7.88
N PRO A 27 6.84 23.47 -8.25
CA PRO A 27 7.81 22.57 -7.66
C PRO A 27 9.22 22.87 -8.17
N VAL A 28 10.14 23.00 -7.21
CA VAL A 28 11.59 23.19 -7.44
C VAL A 28 12.29 22.05 -6.70
N PHE A 29 12.97 21.17 -7.44
CA PHE A 29 13.44 19.88 -6.91
C PHE A 29 14.21 20.00 -5.58
N PRO A 30 15.24 20.84 -5.44
CA PRO A 30 16.03 20.92 -4.19
C PRO A 30 15.22 21.49 -3.02
N LEU A 31 14.25 22.37 -3.30
CA LEU A 31 13.41 22.97 -2.27
C LEU A 31 12.38 21.94 -1.79
N THR A 32 11.64 21.32 -2.72
CA THR A 32 10.67 20.28 -2.41
C THR A 32 11.32 19.11 -1.68
N LEU A 33 12.49 18.64 -2.11
CA LEU A 33 13.21 17.56 -1.45
C LEU A 33 13.50 17.90 0.03
N ARG A 34 14.07 19.09 0.30
CA ARG A 34 14.40 19.51 1.67
C ARG A 34 13.15 19.71 2.51
N SER A 35 12.12 20.36 1.96
CA SER A 35 10.84 20.55 2.63
C SER A 35 10.20 19.21 2.99
N THR A 36 10.18 18.25 2.07
CA THR A 36 9.62 16.91 2.30
C THR A 36 10.41 16.11 3.34
N ARG A 37 11.75 16.25 3.41
CA ARG A 37 12.55 15.67 4.50
C ARG A 37 12.17 16.22 5.88
N VAL A 38 11.95 17.52 5.97
CA VAL A 38 11.49 18.13 7.23
C VAL A 38 10.10 17.62 7.58
N VAL A 39 9.19 17.53 6.60
CA VAL A 39 7.86 16.94 6.79
C VAL A 39 7.96 15.48 7.27
N PHE A 40 8.85 14.66 6.70
CA PHE A 40 9.05 13.28 7.17
C PHE A 40 9.44 13.23 8.65
N LEU A 41 10.37 14.09 9.08
CA LEU A 41 10.77 14.18 10.49
C LEU A 41 9.61 14.65 11.38
N LEU A 42 8.81 15.63 10.94
CA LEU A 42 7.63 16.08 11.67
C LEU A 42 6.59 14.97 11.82
N LEU A 43 6.31 14.23 10.74
CA LEU A 43 5.35 13.13 10.77
C LEU A 43 5.83 11.98 11.67
N LYS A 44 7.13 11.66 11.64
CA LYS A 44 7.70 10.57 12.42
C LYS A 44 7.85 10.90 13.91
N GLN A 45 8.21 12.14 14.25
CA GLN A 45 8.60 12.50 15.61
C GLN A 45 7.62 13.42 16.35
N PHE A 46 6.77 14.17 15.62
CA PHE A 46 5.92 15.23 16.18
C PHE A 46 4.44 15.09 15.80
N SER A 47 4.01 13.96 15.24
CA SER A 47 2.63 13.77 14.78
C SER A 47 1.61 13.66 15.91
N ASN A 48 2.04 13.40 17.14
CA ASN A 48 1.19 13.44 18.33
C ASN A 48 0.95 14.88 18.79
N GLU A 49 1.97 15.72 18.71
CA GLU A 49 1.97 17.12 19.16
C GLU A 49 1.35 18.07 18.13
N LEU A 50 1.40 17.70 16.84
CA LEU A 50 0.91 18.50 15.71
C LEU A 50 -0.14 17.73 14.89
N PRO A 51 -1.29 17.34 15.48
CA PRO A 51 -2.26 16.46 14.81
C PRO A 51 -2.87 17.12 13.56
N THR A 52 -3.24 18.40 13.62
CA THR A 52 -3.84 19.08 12.46
C THR A 52 -2.84 19.25 11.32
N GLU A 53 -1.60 19.63 11.64
CA GLU A 53 -0.58 19.86 10.63
C GLU A 53 -0.10 18.52 10.03
N ALA A 54 0.02 17.48 10.86
CA ALA A 54 0.33 16.12 10.39
C ALA A 54 -0.77 15.58 9.47
N GLU A 55 -2.05 15.79 9.78
CA GLU A 55 -3.18 15.45 8.91
C GLU A 55 -3.06 16.12 7.53
N VAL A 56 -2.82 17.44 7.52
CA VAL A 56 -2.64 18.21 6.29
C VAL A 56 -1.48 17.67 5.46
N PHE A 57 -0.33 17.39 6.08
CA PHE A 57 0.82 16.84 5.35
C PHE A 57 0.58 15.41 4.83
N LEU A 58 -0.05 14.54 5.62
CA LEU A 58 -0.38 13.18 5.18
C LEU A 58 -1.34 13.21 3.99
N MET A 59 -2.41 14.01 4.07
CA MET A 59 -3.36 14.16 2.96
C MET A 59 -2.73 14.81 1.73
N LEU A 60 -1.83 15.78 1.91
CA LEU A 60 -1.07 16.36 0.80
C LEU A 60 -0.19 15.30 0.11
N LEU A 61 0.54 14.49 0.88
CA LEU A 61 1.38 13.42 0.34
C LEU A 61 0.54 12.35 -0.40
N ILE A 62 -0.59 11.94 0.17
CA ILE A 62 -1.52 11.00 -0.48
C ILE A 62 -2.04 11.59 -1.80
N LYS A 63 -2.42 12.87 -1.82
CA LYS A 63 -2.83 13.57 -3.04
C LYS A 63 -1.72 13.58 -4.11
N VAL A 64 -0.47 13.87 -3.70
CA VAL A 64 0.70 13.79 -4.60
C VAL A 64 0.81 12.38 -5.19
N ILE A 65 0.73 11.33 -4.36
CA ILE A 65 0.87 9.93 -4.80
C ILE A 65 -0.22 9.55 -5.80
N SER A 66 -1.48 9.94 -5.54
CA SER A 66 -2.62 9.69 -6.43
C SER A 66 -2.50 10.36 -7.80
N GLY A 67 -1.56 11.30 -7.99
CA GLY A 67 -1.39 12.01 -9.25
C GLY A 67 -2.54 12.96 -9.57
N GLU A 68 -3.30 13.40 -8.55
CA GLU A 68 -4.41 14.32 -8.75
C GLU A 68 -3.90 15.69 -9.24
N HIS A 69 -4.53 16.22 -10.29
CA HIS A 69 -4.20 17.52 -10.85
C HIS A 69 -4.73 18.64 -9.94
N ASP A 70 -3.89 19.63 -9.66
CA ASP A 70 -4.37 20.86 -9.03
C ASP A 70 -5.11 21.69 -10.09
N THR A 71 -6.43 21.78 -9.97
CA THR A 71 -7.25 22.70 -10.76
C THR A 71 -7.19 24.09 -10.15
N GLU A 72 -6.08 24.79 -10.35
CA GLU A 72 -5.99 26.22 -10.03
C GLU A 72 -6.08 27.03 -11.33
N ASN A 73 -7.00 28.01 -11.37
CA ASN A 73 -7.16 29.00 -12.44
C ASN A 73 -7.41 28.45 -13.86
N GLY A 74 -8.00 27.27 -14.00
CA GLY A 74 -8.41 26.72 -15.30
C GLY A 74 -7.29 26.09 -16.14
N SER A 75 -6.05 26.08 -15.65
CA SER A 75 -4.93 25.34 -16.24
C SER A 75 -4.56 24.13 -15.37
N SER A 76 -4.75 22.92 -15.89
CA SER A 76 -4.28 21.70 -15.22
C SER A 76 -2.75 21.65 -15.24
N HIS A 77 -2.13 21.88 -14.09
CA HIS A 77 -0.70 21.64 -13.91
C HIS A 77 -0.50 20.24 -13.35
N SER A 78 0.04 19.34 -14.17
CA SER A 78 0.47 18.03 -13.70
C SER A 78 1.72 18.19 -12.83
N ARG A 79 1.67 17.69 -11.59
CA ARG A 79 2.85 17.63 -10.73
C ARG A 79 3.89 16.68 -11.36
N PRO A 80 5.18 17.02 -11.32
CA PRO A 80 6.21 16.20 -11.97
C PRO A 80 6.34 14.84 -11.28
N GLY A 81 6.64 13.79 -12.06
CA GLY A 81 6.67 12.41 -11.55
C GLY A 81 7.63 12.17 -10.38
N TRP A 82 8.74 12.93 -10.31
CA TRP A 82 9.67 12.85 -9.19
C TRP A 82 9.06 13.26 -7.85
N MET A 83 8.04 14.14 -7.81
CA MET A 83 7.33 14.46 -6.57
C MET A 83 6.57 13.25 -6.05
N ARG A 84 5.93 12.48 -6.94
CA ARG A 84 5.22 11.24 -6.58
C ARG A 84 6.17 10.24 -5.95
N VAL A 85 7.36 10.12 -6.52
CA VAL A 85 8.42 9.23 -6.02
C VAL A 85 8.92 9.68 -4.65
N ILE A 86 9.26 10.95 -4.46
CA ILE A 86 9.68 11.48 -3.15
C ILE A 86 8.58 11.29 -2.09
N ALA A 87 7.33 11.59 -2.43
CA ALA A 87 6.22 11.39 -1.51
C ALA A 87 6.07 9.92 -1.10
N LEU A 88 6.20 9.00 -2.06
CA LEU A 88 6.08 7.57 -1.80
C LEU A 88 7.31 6.99 -1.07
N GLU A 89 8.52 7.52 -1.27
CA GLU A 89 9.71 7.18 -0.47
C GLU A 89 9.47 7.51 1.01
N ILE A 90 8.87 8.68 1.29
CA ILE A 90 8.50 9.12 2.63
C ILE A 90 7.40 8.23 3.22
N ILE A 91 6.29 8.03 2.50
CA ILE A 91 5.19 7.17 2.95
C ILE A 91 5.69 5.76 3.25
N ARG A 92 6.54 5.19 2.38
CA ARG A 92 7.18 3.89 2.64
C ARG A 92 7.94 3.89 3.96
N GLY A 93 8.70 4.95 4.24
CA GLY A 93 9.40 5.12 5.52
C GLY A 93 8.50 5.31 6.74
N LEU A 94 7.23 5.69 6.56
CA LEU A 94 6.22 5.73 7.62
C LEU A 94 5.53 4.36 7.79
N CYS A 95 5.26 3.65 6.69
CA CYS A 95 4.63 2.33 6.71
C CYS A 95 5.46 1.26 7.43
N THR A 96 6.78 1.43 7.52
CA THR A 96 7.65 0.53 8.29
C THR A 96 7.50 0.67 9.80
N ASP A 97 6.88 1.76 10.28
CA ASP A 97 6.57 1.99 11.69
C ASP A 97 5.10 1.66 11.97
N ALA A 98 4.84 0.40 12.30
CA ALA A 98 3.48 -0.10 12.53
C ALA A 98 2.77 0.62 13.68
N GLU A 99 3.49 1.10 14.69
CA GLU A 99 2.92 1.86 15.81
C GLU A 99 2.47 3.24 15.35
N LEU A 100 3.30 3.93 14.57
CA LEU A 100 2.93 5.22 13.97
C LEU A 100 1.67 5.09 13.09
N ILE A 101 1.59 4.06 12.26
CA ILE A 101 0.42 3.84 11.38
C ILE A 101 -0.87 3.61 12.21
N ARG A 102 -0.80 2.83 13.30
CA ARG A 102 -1.94 2.67 14.22
C ARG A 102 -2.30 3.99 14.91
N GLY A 103 -1.32 4.79 15.30
CA GLY A 103 -1.53 6.12 15.86
C GLY A 103 -2.21 7.08 14.88
N ILE A 104 -1.85 7.04 13.60
CA ILE A 104 -2.49 7.80 12.52
C ILE A 104 -3.97 7.37 12.38
N TRP A 105 -4.24 6.06 12.34
CA TRP A 105 -5.62 5.55 12.29
C TRP A 105 -6.46 6.06 13.47
N GLN A 106 -5.95 5.95 14.70
CA GLN A 106 -6.69 6.39 15.89
C GLN A 106 -7.01 7.89 15.88
N ARG A 107 -6.10 8.71 15.37
CA ARG A 107 -6.26 10.17 15.32
C ARG A 107 -7.24 10.64 14.25
N TYR A 108 -7.30 9.97 13.10
CA TYR A 108 -8.05 10.49 11.95
C TYR A 108 -9.15 9.54 11.48
N ASP A 109 -8.84 8.26 11.26
CA ASP A 109 -9.79 7.31 10.67
C ASP A 109 -10.82 6.80 11.68
N ALA A 110 -10.41 6.57 12.93
CA ALA A 110 -11.29 6.14 14.00
C ALA A 110 -12.25 7.24 14.46
N GLN A 111 -11.95 8.50 14.16
CA GLN A 111 -12.82 9.62 14.49
C GLN A 111 -14.02 9.66 13.51
N PRO A 112 -15.25 9.92 13.99
CA PRO A 112 -16.44 9.90 13.15
C PRO A 112 -16.37 10.91 12.00
N ASN A 113 -15.75 12.07 12.22
CA ASN A 113 -15.63 13.16 11.24
C ASN A 113 -14.18 13.42 10.80
N GLY A 114 -13.25 12.48 11.01
CA GLY A 114 -11.85 12.66 10.59
C GLY A 114 -11.61 12.31 9.11
N SER A 115 -10.48 12.76 8.56
CA SER A 115 -10.14 12.72 7.12
C SER A 115 -9.87 11.35 6.50
N LYS A 116 -10.03 10.25 7.26
CA LYS A 116 -9.82 8.87 6.80
C LYS A 116 -8.46 8.70 6.08
N VAL A 117 -7.38 9.12 6.75
CA VAL A 117 -6.02 9.17 6.21
C VAL A 117 -5.53 7.80 5.78
N PHE A 118 -5.65 6.79 6.65
CA PHE A 118 -5.23 5.43 6.32
C PHE A 118 -6.07 4.85 5.18
N GLY A 119 -7.40 5.01 5.22
CA GLY A 119 -8.27 4.54 4.13
C GLY A 119 -7.92 5.19 2.79
N SER A 120 -7.63 6.50 2.80
CA SER A 120 -7.20 7.25 1.62
C SER A 120 -5.84 6.76 1.10
N LEU A 121 -4.88 6.49 2.00
CA LEU A 121 -3.57 5.97 1.65
C LEU A 121 -3.66 4.59 0.97
N VAL A 122 -4.36 3.63 1.58
CA VAL A 122 -4.51 2.28 1.02
C VAL A 122 -5.22 2.34 -0.34
N THR A 123 -6.22 3.19 -0.47
CA THR A 123 -6.93 3.42 -1.75
C THR A 123 -5.98 4.00 -2.81
N ALA A 124 -5.15 4.97 -2.46
CA ALA A 124 -4.17 5.56 -3.35
C ALA A 124 -3.11 4.52 -3.80
N LEU A 125 -2.63 3.67 -2.88
CA LEU A 125 -1.69 2.59 -3.19
C LEU A 125 -2.31 1.54 -4.13
N ASN A 126 -3.57 1.16 -3.92
CA ASN A 126 -4.29 0.24 -4.81
C ASN A 126 -4.47 0.81 -6.23
N ARG A 127 -4.86 2.08 -6.33
CA ARG A 127 -4.96 2.78 -7.63
C ARG A 127 -3.61 2.87 -8.33
N LEU A 128 -2.56 3.19 -7.57
CA LEU A 128 -1.20 3.25 -8.09
C LEU A 128 -0.75 1.87 -8.60
N ALA A 129 -1.04 0.78 -7.88
CA ALA A 129 -0.66 -0.57 -8.31
C ALA A 129 -1.14 -0.89 -9.72
N SER A 130 -2.38 -0.53 -10.04
CA SER A 130 -3.03 -0.79 -11.33
C SER A 130 -2.90 0.34 -12.37
N GLU A 131 -2.11 1.38 -12.11
CA GLU A 131 -2.03 2.58 -12.97
C GLU A 131 -1.44 2.28 -14.37
N LYS A 132 -0.43 1.41 -14.45
CA LYS A 132 0.21 1.01 -15.73
C LYS A 132 0.43 -0.50 -15.82
N PRO A 133 -0.63 -1.31 -16.06
CA PRO A 133 -0.52 -2.77 -16.09
C PRO A 133 0.42 -3.30 -17.18
N SER A 134 0.52 -2.59 -18.31
CA SER A 134 1.42 -2.96 -19.41
C SER A 134 2.89 -2.88 -19.04
N LEU A 135 3.28 -1.95 -18.16
CA LEU A 135 4.66 -1.83 -17.65
C LEU A 135 5.02 -3.01 -16.74
N LEU A 136 4.04 -3.53 -16.00
CA LEU A 136 4.19 -4.63 -15.05
C LEU A 136 4.02 -6.02 -15.69
N GLY A 137 3.93 -6.09 -17.02
CA GLY A 137 3.85 -7.35 -17.74
C GLY A 137 2.53 -8.10 -17.53
N VAL A 138 1.43 -7.40 -17.25
CA VAL A 138 0.09 -8.01 -17.23
C VAL A 138 -0.32 -8.37 -18.67
N GLY A 139 0.07 -9.57 -19.10
CA GLY A 139 -0.37 -10.17 -20.37
C GLY A 139 -1.73 -10.83 -20.22
N THR A 140 -2.51 -10.88 -21.31
CA THR A 140 -3.85 -11.49 -21.44
C THR A 140 -3.96 -12.96 -21.00
N GLN A 141 -2.87 -13.61 -20.59
CA GLN A 141 -2.83 -14.98 -20.10
C GLN A 141 -3.04 -15.11 -18.57
N VAL A 142 -2.76 -14.06 -17.78
CA VAL A 142 -2.83 -14.17 -16.30
C VAL A 142 -4.24 -13.93 -15.76
N MET A 143 -5.12 -13.29 -16.53
CA MET A 143 -6.56 -13.13 -16.23
C MET A 143 -7.40 -14.40 -16.55
N GLY A 144 -6.77 -15.58 -16.59
CA GLY A 144 -7.37 -16.85 -17.01
C GLY A 144 -7.54 -17.90 -15.90
N LEU A 145 -7.33 -17.55 -14.63
CA LEU A 145 -7.61 -18.43 -13.47
C LEU A 145 -8.92 -18.00 -12.78
N GLY A 146 -9.98 -17.84 -13.57
CA GLY A 146 -11.33 -17.62 -13.08
C GLY A 146 -12.26 -18.60 -13.78
N VAL A 147 -12.93 -19.45 -13.02
CA VAL A 147 -13.97 -20.37 -13.48
C VAL A 147 -14.94 -19.61 -14.39
N ALA A 148 -15.04 -20.01 -15.66
CA ALA A 148 -16.04 -19.45 -16.56
C ALA A 148 -17.43 -19.65 -15.93
N PRO A 149 -18.27 -18.60 -15.80
CA PRO A 149 -19.63 -18.78 -15.33
C PRO A 149 -20.36 -19.57 -16.41
N SER A 150 -20.65 -20.84 -16.14
CA SER A 150 -21.57 -21.64 -16.93
C SER A 150 -22.99 -21.11 -16.67
N TYR A 151 -23.36 -20.03 -17.37
CA TYR A 151 -24.76 -19.67 -17.51
C TYR A 151 -25.37 -20.55 -18.61
N ASN A 152 -26.30 -21.41 -18.20
CA ASN A 152 -27.20 -22.08 -19.11
C ASN A 152 -27.98 -21.03 -19.91
N ALA A 153 -27.75 -20.97 -21.21
CA ALA A 153 -28.70 -20.40 -22.16
C ALA A 153 -28.81 -21.37 -23.35
N GLU A 154 -29.91 -22.10 -23.36
CA GLU A 154 -30.31 -22.96 -24.46
C GLU A 154 -30.58 -22.11 -25.71
N GLY A 155 -30.06 -22.58 -26.85
CA GLY A 155 -30.58 -22.24 -28.18
C GLY A 155 -29.89 -21.09 -28.92
N ALA A 156 -28.93 -21.43 -29.79
CA ALA A 156 -29.02 -21.17 -31.23
C ALA A 156 -27.70 -21.53 -31.93
N SER A 157 -27.85 -22.32 -32.99
CA SER A 157 -26.88 -22.76 -33.98
C SER A 157 -26.13 -21.63 -34.71
N GLY A 158 -24.83 -21.81 -34.95
CA GLY A 158 -24.11 -21.07 -35.99
C GLY A 158 -22.59 -21.09 -35.86
N TYR A 159 -21.94 -21.91 -36.71
CA TYR A 159 -20.60 -21.78 -37.33
C TYR A 159 -19.41 -21.14 -36.57
N GLY A 160 -18.26 -21.82 -36.66
CA GLY A 160 -16.98 -21.10 -36.60
C GLY A 160 -15.74 -21.96 -36.42
N MET A 161 -15.28 -22.62 -37.49
CA MET A 161 -13.90 -23.16 -37.64
C MET A 161 -12.84 -22.03 -37.65
N GLU A 162 -13.11 -20.88 -37.03
CA GLU A 162 -12.22 -19.71 -36.91
C GLU A 162 -11.60 -19.61 -35.51
N SER A 163 -12.21 -20.22 -34.49
CA SER A 163 -11.69 -20.26 -33.11
C SER A 163 -10.39 -21.09 -33.00
N VAL A 164 -10.32 -22.21 -33.72
CA VAL A 164 -9.12 -23.07 -33.74
C VAL A 164 -8.01 -22.44 -34.59
N ALA A 165 -8.36 -21.75 -35.70
CA ALA A 165 -7.38 -21.03 -36.50
C ALA A 165 -6.75 -19.85 -35.73
N GLY A 166 -7.53 -19.13 -34.92
CA GLY A 166 -7.02 -18.08 -34.03
C GLY A 166 -6.09 -18.61 -32.93
N MET A 167 -6.39 -19.77 -32.34
CA MET A 167 -5.52 -20.40 -31.34
C MET A 167 -4.20 -20.91 -31.94
N VAL A 168 -4.23 -21.52 -33.12
CA VAL A 168 -3.01 -22.03 -33.78
C VAL A 168 -2.19 -20.90 -34.41
N ALA A 169 -2.82 -19.83 -34.89
CA ALA A 169 -2.13 -18.62 -35.35
C ALA A 169 -1.40 -17.90 -34.20
N ASN A 170 -2.01 -17.81 -33.00
CA ASN A 170 -1.34 -17.26 -31.82
C ASN A 170 -0.24 -18.18 -31.29
N ALA A 171 -0.41 -19.50 -31.31
CA ALA A 171 0.63 -20.45 -30.91
C ALA A 171 1.81 -20.48 -31.89
N ALA A 172 1.56 -20.34 -33.20
CA ALA A 172 2.61 -20.25 -34.22
C ALA A 172 3.30 -18.88 -34.23
N SER A 173 2.59 -17.80 -33.90
CA SER A 173 3.19 -16.47 -33.72
C SER A 173 4.06 -16.40 -32.45
N ALA A 174 3.76 -17.21 -31.43
CA ALA A 174 4.55 -17.26 -30.20
C ALA A 174 5.88 -18.02 -30.36
N THR A 175 5.98 -18.97 -31.29
CA THR A 175 7.22 -19.76 -31.49
C THR A 175 8.19 -19.14 -32.50
N VAL A 176 7.75 -18.14 -33.29
CA VAL A 176 8.60 -17.42 -34.28
C VAL A 176 9.00 -16.02 -33.80
N SER A 177 8.49 -15.53 -32.67
CA SER A 177 9.07 -14.35 -31.98
C SER A 177 10.28 -14.71 -31.11
N GLY A 178 10.90 -15.87 -31.39
CA GLY A 178 12.24 -16.20 -30.94
C GLY A 178 13.26 -15.61 -31.90
N VAL A 179 14.05 -14.67 -31.38
CA VAL A 179 15.30 -14.12 -31.93
C VAL A 179 15.13 -12.93 -32.91
N VAL A 180 15.72 -11.80 -32.46
CA VAL A 180 16.05 -10.54 -33.17
C VAL A 180 15.03 -9.41 -33.08
N GLY A 181 15.18 -8.55 -32.05
CA GLY A 181 14.50 -7.24 -32.00
C GLY A 181 14.74 -6.38 -30.76
N MET A 182 15.98 -5.94 -30.51
CA MET A 182 16.36 -4.67 -29.84
C MET A 182 15.68 -4.25 -28.51
N MET A 183 16.43 -4.35 -27.40
CA MET A 183 16.42 -3.42 -26.22
C MET A 183 15.05 -2.94 -25.67
N GLY A 184 14.00 -3.75 -25.74
CA GLY A 184 12.84 -3.55 -24.90
C GLY A 184 13.16 -4.07 -23.51
N THR A 185 13.16 -3.21 -22.48
CA THR A 185 13.16 -3.67 -21.09
C THR A 185 11.97 -4.63 -20.95
N GLU A 186 12.22 -5.90 -20.59
CA GLU A 186 11.14 -6.85 -20.37
C GLU A 186 10.15 -6.24 -19.37
N ALA A 187 8.88 -6.16 -19.76
CA ALA A 187 7.84 -5.60 -18.92
C ALA A 187 7.74 -6.45 -17.65
N GLY A 188 7.92 -5.81 -16.50
CA GLY A 188 7.97 -6.48 -15.21
C GLY A 188 8.63 -5.64 -14.15
N LEU A 189 8.60 -6.14 -12.92
CA LEU A 189 9.11 -5.45 -11.74
C LEU A 189 10.12 -6.31 -11.02
N SER A 190 11.31 -5.77 -10.76
CA SER A 190 12.33 -6.41 -9.94
C SER A 190 13.02 -5.39 -9.06
N VAL A 191 13.48 -5.82 -7.88
CA VAL A 191 14.24 -4.97 -6.96
C VAL A 191 15.46 -4.40 -7.67
N VAL A 192 16.24 -5.24 -8.36
CA VAL A 192 17.48 -4.82 -9.04
C VAL A 192 17.20 -3.92 -10.24
N GLY A 193 16.19 -4.24 -11.07
CA GLY A 193 15.89 -3.49 -12.29
C GLY A 193 15.13 -2.19 -12.07
N SER A 194 14.43 -2.05 -10.93
CA SER A 194 13.53 -0.92 -10.66
C SER A 194 14.04 0.00 -9.55
N SER A 195 15.05 -0.40 -8.78
CA SER A 195 15.54 0.41 -7.67
C SER A 195 16.38 1.61 -8.11
N MET A 196 16.37 2.63 -7.26
CA MET A 196 17.31 3.74 -7.31
C MET A 196 18.59 3.37 -6.54
N LYS A 197 19.76 3.62 -7.13
CA LYS A 197 21.06 3.47 -6.42
C LYS A 197 21.14 4.33 -5.16
N LEU A 198 20.64 5.56 -5.26
CA LEU A 198 20.47 6.48 -4.16
C LEU A 198 19.05 7.03 -4.25
N GLN A 199 18.30 6.91 -3.15
CA GLN A 199 16.92 7.38 -3.07
C GLN A 199 16.83 8.87 -3.43
N CYS A 200 15.72 9.29 -4.04
CA CYS A 200 15.52 10.67 -4.47
C CYS A 200 15.62 11.63 -3.28
N ILE A 201 15.06 11.25 -2.13
CA ILE A 201 15.08 12.02 -0.88
C ILE A 201 16.51 12.31 -0.35
N ASP A 202 17.51 11.54 -0.77
CA ASP A 202 18.91 11.67 -0.31
C ASP A 202 19.82 12.44 -1.27
N GLN A 203 19.31 12.90 -2.41
CA GLN A 203 20.10 13.63 -3.42
C GLN A 203 20.14 15.14 -3.14
N LEU A 204 20.71 15.52 -1.99
CA LEU A 204 20.67 16.89 -1.44
C LEU A 204 21.49 17.94 -2.21
N ASP A 205 22.43 17.50 -3.02
CA ASP A 205 23.43 18.30 -3.75
C ASP A 205 23.01 18.63 -5.18
N LYS A 206 21.96 17.99 -5.71
CA LYS A 206 21.52 18.17 -7.09
C LYS A 206 20.59 19.35 -7.25
N ALA A 207 20.73 20.07 -8.37
CA ALA A 207 19.84 21.15 -8.78
C ALA A 207 18.54 20.65 -9.43
N ASP A 208 18.61 19.51 -10.11
CA ASP A 208 17.50 18.90 -10.85
C ASP A 208 17.25 17.46 -10.40
N ALA A 209 16.05 16.95 -10.70
CA ALA A 209 15.67 15.58 -10.39
C ALA A 209 16.55 14.57 -11.15
N PRO A 210 16.98 13.47 -10.52
CA PRO A 210 17.72 12.42 -11.21
C PRO A 210 16.88 11.72 -12.27
N GLY A 211 17.52 10.94 -13.14
CA GLY A 211 16.82 9.93 -13.93
C GLY A 211 16.23 8.87 -13.00
N ILE A 212 14.90 8.75 -13.00
CA ILE A 212 14.16 7.79 -12.18
C ILE A 212 13.63 6.68 -13.09
N PRO A 213 13.87 5.40 -12.78
CA PRO A 213 13.23 4.29 -13.48
C PRO A 213 11.71 4.40 -13.38
N GLU A 214 11.00 4.23 -14.50
CA GLU A 214 9.54 4.35 -14.53
C GLU A 214 8.85 3.33 -13.60
N SER A 215 9.46 2.16 -13.42
CA SER A 215 8.98 1.10 -12.54
C SER A 215 9.20 1.36 -11.04
N TYR A 216 10.04 2.33 -10.67
CA TYR A 216 10.45 2.54 -9.27
C TYR A 216 9.29 2.87 -8.34
N ILE A 217 8.33 3.67 -8.82
CA ILE A 217 7.15 4.04 -8.04
C ILE A 217 6.29 2.82 -7.66
N TYR A 218 6.20 1.82 -8.53
CA TYR A 218 5.45 0.58 -8.27
C TYR A 218 6.21 -0.35 -7.31
N LEU A 219 7.55 -0.37 -7.37
CA LEU A 219 8.38 -1.05 -6.36
C LEU A 219 8.13 -0.46 -4.96
N LEU A 220 8.12 0.86 -4.84
CA LEU A 220 7.82 1.53 -3.57
C LEU A 220 6.39 1.23 -3.09
N ALA A 221 5.42 1.12 -4.00
CA ALA A 221 4.03 0.79 -3.65
C ALA A 221 3.90 -0.64 -3.09
N ILE A 222 4.54 -1.64 -3.71
CA ILE A 222 4.61 -3.01 -3.14
C ILE A 222 5.20 -2.96 -1.74
N GLN A 223 6.34 -2.28 -1.57
CA GLN A 223 7.00 -2.18 -0.26
C GLN A 223 6.10 -1.54 0.80
N CYS A 224 5.32 -0.51 0.44
CA CYS A 224 4.35 0.09 1.36
C CYS A 224 3.28 -0.93 1.78
N LEU A 225 2.67 -1.63 0.82
CA LEU A 225 1.60 -2.60 1.07
C LEU A 225 2.09 -3.77 1.92
N VAL A 226 3.25 -4.33 1.59
CA VAL A 226 3.89 -5.41 2.37
C VAL A 226 4.17 -4.94 3.79
N SER A 227 4.81 -3.78 3.98
CA SER A 227 5.11 -3.26 5.33
C SER A 227 3.85 -3.00 6.17
N LEU A 228 2.76 -2.51 5.56
CA LEU A 228 1.48 -2.34 6.27
C LEU A 228 0.93 -3.67 6.79
N VAL A 229 0.92 -4.69 5.93
CA VAL A 229 0.37 -6.01 6.26
C VAL A 229 1.24 -6.76 7.25
N GLU A 230 2.57 -6.73 7.08
CA GLU A 230 3.52 -7.24 8.05
C GLU A 230 3.40 -6.53 9.41
N GLY A 231 3.13 -5.22 9.40
CA GLY A 231 2.85 -4.44 10.61
C GLY A 231 1.63 -4.93 11.39
N PHE A 232 0.59 -5.42 10.70
CA PHE A 232 -0.56 -6.06 11.34
C PHE A 232 -0.20 -7.44 11.89
N ALA A 233 0.46 -8.28 11.09
CA ALA A 233 0.80 -9.64 11.48
C ALA A 233 1.79 -9.69 12.65
N SER A 234 2.80 -8.82 12.65
CA SER A 234 3.82 -8.71 13.70
C SER A 234 3.25 -8.28 15.05
N LEU A 235 2.10 -7.60 15.06
CA LEU A 235 1.40 -7.22 16.30
C LEU A 235 0.38 -8.30 16.73
N VAL A 236 -0.49 -8.71 15.81
CA VAL A 236 -1.66 -9.53 16.14
C VAL A 236 -1.26 -10.96 16.47
N LEU A 237 -0.36 -11.58 15.70
CA LEU A 237 -0.03 -13.00 15.87
C LEU A 237 0.68 -13.29 17.21
N PRO A 238 1.65 -12.48 17.68
CA PRO A 238 2.21 -12.66 19.02
C PRO A 238 1.18 -12.48 20.13
N LEU A 239 0.33 -11.46 20.06
CA LEU A 239 -0.73 -11.22 21.06
C LEU A 239 -1.74 -12.37 21.10
N TYR A 240 -2.13 -12.87 19.93
CA TYR A 240 -2.99 -14.05 19.80
C TYR A 240 -2.39 -15.28 20.49
N ASN A 241 -1.12 -15.56 20.22
CA ASN A 241 -0.43 -16.68 20.85
C ASN A 241 -0.38 -16.53 22.37
N THR A 242 -0.12 -15.33 22.90
CA THR A 242 -0.17 -15.08 24.35
C THR A 242 -1.56 -15.34 24.93
N ILE A 243 -2.62 -14.86 24.28
CA ILE A 243 -4.00 -15.00 24.78
C ILE A 243 -4.48 -16.46 24.70
N THR A 244 -4.15 -17.18 23.62
CA THR A 244 -4.63 -18.56 23.40
C THR A 244 -3.81 -19.62 24.13
N ILE A 245 -2.51 -19.43 24.32
CA ILE A 245 -1.65 -20.37 25.06
C ILE A 245 -1.89 -20.27 26.57
N VAL A 246 -2.20 -19.08 27.10
CA VAL A 246 -2.41 -18.86 28.54
C VAL A 246 -3.80 -19.30 29.01
N ARG A 247 -4.75 -19.57 28.09
CA ARG A 247 -6.08 -20.08 28.48
C ARG A 247 -5.91 -21.49 29.07
N PRO A 248 -6.17 -21.70 30.38
CA PRO A 248 -5.98 -23.00 31.00
C PRO A 248 -6.93 -24.00 30.33
N ARG A 249 -6.35 -25.02 29.69
CA ARG A 249 -7.11 -26.13 29.09
C ARG A 249 -8.03 -26.71 30.14
N ALA A 250 -9.34 -26.68 29.89
CA ALA A 250 -10.29 -27.38 30.74
C ALA A 250 -10.00 -28.89 30.63
N ALA A 251 -10.00 -29.60 31.76
CA ALA A 251 -9.76 -31.04 31.78
C ALA A 251 -10.85 -31.76 30.97
N GLY A 252 -10.53 -32.16 29.73
CA GLY A 252 -11.45 -32.83 28.81
C GLY A 252 -11.40 -32.36 27.35
N GLU A 253 -10.71 -31.26 27.02
CA GLU A 253 -10.61 -30.79 25.64
C GLU A 253 -9.65 -31.63 24.77
N ALA A 254 -10.11 -32.02 23.58
CA ALA A 254 -9.37 -32.85 22.63
C ALA A 254 -8.09 -32.15 22.12
N ILE A 255 -7.04 -32.94 21.88
CA ILE A 255 -5.67 -32.49 21.56
C ILE A 255 -5.54 -31.82 20.17
N VAL A 256 -6.56 -31.88 19.31
CA VAL A 256 -6.44 -31.61 17.85
C VAL A 256 -7.50 -30.63 17.33
N HIS A 257 -7.75 -29.52 18.02
CA HIS A 257 -8.42 -28.38 17.39
C HIS A 257 -7.46 -27.22 17.24
N ALA A 258 -7.36 -26.67 16.02
CA ALA A 258 -6.74 -25.38 15.80
C ALA A 258 -7.37 -24.37 16.78
N PRO A 259 -6.58 -23.53 17.48
CA PRO A 259 -7.13 -22.61 18.44
C PRO A 259 -8.17 -21.70 17.77
N PRO A 260 -9.31 -21.44 18.44
CA PRO A 260 -10.40 -20.69 17.85
C PRO A 260 -10.00 -19.22 17.65
N ALA A 261 -10.65 -18.57 16.68
CA ALA A 261 -10.54 -17.13 16.49
C ALA A 261 -10.89 -16.36 17.77
N LEU A 262 -10.30 -15.18 17.95
CA LEU A 262 -10.53 -14.33 19.10
C LEU A 262 -11.95 -13.78 19.09
N ASP A 263 -12.55 -13.72 20.27
CA ASP A 263 -13.80 -13.02 20.51
C ASP A 263 -13.49 -11.67 21.17
N LEU A 264 -13.17 -10.67 20.34
CA LEU A 264 -12.69 -9.35 20.77
C LEU A 264 -13.56 -8.65 21.83
N PRO A 265 -14.91 -8.73 21.79
CA PRO A 265 -15.77 -8.14 22.82
C PRO A 265 -15.60 -8.76 24.21
N THR A 266 -15.15 -10.01 24.30
CA THR A 266 -14.96 -10.72 25.58
C THR A 266 -13.64 -10.39 26.27
N LEU A 267 -12.72 -9.75 25.56
CA LEU A 267 -11.40 -9.40 26.08
C LEU A 267 -11.47 -8.14 26.97
N PRO A 268 -10.61 -8.03 28.01
CA PRO A 268 -10.59 -6.88 28.92
C PRO A 268 -10.36 -5.55 28.21
N GLU A 269 -11.28 -4.60 28.35
CA GLU A 269 -11.24 -3.33 27.59
C GLU A 269 -10.07 -2.41 27.94
N GLY A 270 -9.52 -2.53 29.16
CA GLY A 270 -8.41 -1.70 29.63
C GLY A 270 -7.01 -2.27 29.36
N ASP A 271 -6.92 -3.49 28.81
CA ASP A 271 -5.62 -4.10 28.48
C ASP A 271 -5.05 -3.49 27.21
N HIS A 272 -3.78 -3.07 27.25
CA HIS A 272 -3.11 -2.45 26.11
C HIS A 272 -3.11 -3.38 24.88
N GLY A 273 -2.88 -4.68 25.07
CA GLY A 273 -2.93 -5.67 23.97
C GLY A 273 -4.30 -5.73 23.31
N THR A 274 -5.36 -5.75 24.11
CA THR A 274 -6.75 -5.75 23.63
C THR A 274 -7.09 -4.49 22.84
N VAL A 275 -6.67 -3.31 23.30
CA VAL A 275 -6.86 -2.05 22.56
C VAL A 275 -6.16 -2.11 21.19
N GLN A 276 -4.91 -2.59 21.16
CA GLN A 276 -4.15 -2.74 19.91
C GLN A 276 -4.82 -3.72 18.93
N LEU A 277 -5.37 -4.83 19.41
CA LEU A 277 -6.11 -5.79 18.59
C LEU A 277 -7.38 -5.18 17.97
N ARG A 278 -8.15 -4.38 18.74
CA ARG A 278 -9.35 -3.70 18.24
C ARG A 278 -9.00 -2.66 17.16
N ILE A 279 -7.92 -1.91 17.35
CA ILE A 279 -7.44 -0.96 16.34
C ILE A 279 -7.14 -1.67 15.02
N VAL A 280 -6.36 -2.75 15.07
CA VAL A 280 -6.00 -3.50 13.84
C VAL A 280 -7.22 -4.15 13.20
N HIS A 281 -8.17 -4.66 14.00
CA HIS A 281 -9.45 -5.14 13.50
C HIS A 281 -10.18 -4.07 12.68
N ASP A 282 -10.35 -2.87 13.22
CA ASP A 282 -11.08 -1.79 12.56
C ASP A 282 -10.35 -1.26 11.32
N MET A 283 -9.01 -1.17 11.39
CA MET A 283 -8.16 -0.84 10.25
C MET A 283 -8.35 -1.84 9.10
N LEU A 284 -8.34 -3.14 9.40
CA LEU A 284 -8.53 -4.17 8.40
C LEU A 284 -9.95 -4.19 7.88
N GLU A 285 -10.97 -4.00 8.72
CA GLU A 285 -12.36 -3.94 8.27
C GLU A 285 -12.60 -2.80 7.29
N SER A 286 -11.92 -1.65 7.48
CA SER A 286 -11.99 -0.54 6.54
C SER A 286 -11.09 -0.67 5.31
N GLY A 287 -9.91 -1.30 5.45
CA GLY A 287 -8.86 -1.27 4.42
C GLY A 287 -8.74 -2.54 3.58
N TRP A 288 -9.33 -3.67 4.01
CA TRP A 288 -9.10 -4.96 3.37
C TRP A 288 -9.42 -5.02 1.88
N PRO A 289 -10.48 -4.37 1.31
CA PRO A 289 -10.78 -4.54 -0.11
C PRO A 289 -9.67 -3.97 -1.00
N ALA A 290 -9.14 -2.81 -0.63
CA ALA A 290 -8.08 -2.16 -1.39
C ALA A 290 -6.72 -2.85 -1.19
N LEU A 291 -6.42 -3.34 0.01
CA LEU A 291 -5.23 -4.17 0.25
C LEU A 291 -5.27 -5.47 -0.57
N LEU A 292 -6.38 -6.20 -0.51
CA LEU A 292 -6.55 -7.45 -1.23
C LEU A 292 -6.46 -7.23 -2.74
N ALA A 293 -7.18 -6.23 -3.28
CA ALA A 293 -7.12 -5.91 -4.70
C ALA A 293 -5.70 -5.61 -5.18
N ALA A 294 -4.94 -4.82 -4.40
CA ALA A 294 -3.57 -4.45 -4.76
C ALA A 294 -2.61 -5.66 -4.70
N LEU A 295 -2.67 -6.45 -3.64
CA LEU A 295 -1.81 -7.64 -3.49
C LEU A 295 -2.12 -8.69 -4.55
N SER A 296 -3.40 -8.99 -4.79
CA SER A 296 -3.83 -9.92 -5.84
C SER A 296 -3.42 -9.43 -7.23
N PHE A 297 -3.49 -8.12 -7.49
CA PHE A 297 -2.99 -7.54 -8.73
C PHE A 297 -1.49 -7.81 -8.90
N TYR A 298 -0.67 -7.60 -7.86
CA TYR A 298 0.76 -7.86 -7.95
C TYR A 298 1.11 -9.34 -8.14
N ILE A 299 0.38 -10.27 -7.51
CA ILE A 299 0.52 -11.71 -7.77
C ILE A 299 0.26 -12.05 -9.24
N ALA A 300 -0.66 -11.33 -9.89
CA ALA A 300 -1.00 -11.50 -11.30
C ALA A 300 -0.07 -10.74 -12.27
N THR A 301 0.99 -10.09 -11.79
CA THR A 301 1.94 -9.31 -12.61
C THR A 301 3.29 -10.00 -12.73
N ASN A 302 4.10 -9.60 -13.72
CA ASN A 302 5.45 -10.14 -13.91
C ASN A 302 6.43 -9.51 -12.91
N ILE A 303 6.48 -10.04 -11.69
CA ILE A 303 7.41 -9.60 -10.64
C ILE A 303 8.50 -10.64 -10.38
N SER A 304 9.68 -10.20 -9.94
CA SER A 304 10.77 -11.10 -9.56
C SER A 304 10.40 -12.00 -8.38
N ASP A 305 10.97 -13.20 -8.31
CA ASP A 305 10.72 -14.20 -7.26
C ASP A 305 10.79 -13.64 -5.82
N GLU A 306 11.73 -12.72 -5.54
CA GLU A 306 11.85 -12.04 -4.25
C GLU A 306 10.59 -11.24 -3.91
N LEU A 307 10.14 -10.38 -4.82
CA LEU A 307 8.91 -9.60 -4.65
C LEU A 307 7.66 -10.49 -4.60
N PHE A 308 7.65 -11.58 -5.36
CA PHE A 308 6.57 -12.55 -5.31
C PHE A 308 6.46 -13.20 -3.94
N ALA A 309 7.60 -13.62 -3.36
CA ALA A 309 7.65 -14.19 -2.02
C ALA A 309 7.19 -13.19 -0.96
N ASP A 310 7.60 -11.92 -1.05
CA ASP A 310 7.18 -10.86 -0.14
C ASP A 310 5.66 -10.61 -0.21
N VAL A 311 5.10 -10.48 -1.42
CA VAL A 311 3.66 -10.27 -1.62
C VAL A 311 2.85 -11.48 -1.13
N LEU A 312 3.30 -12.69 -1.44
CA LEU A 312 2.64 -13.92 -0.99
C LEU A 312 2.70 -14.08 0.53
N GLY A 313 3.85 -13.77 1.14
CA GLY A 313 4.03 -13.74 2.59
C GLY A 313 3.12 -12.73 3.27
N ALA A 314 3.00 -11.52 2.69
CA ALA A 314 2.04 -10.52 3.15
C ALA A 314 0.59 -11.03 3.04
N MET A 315 0.17 -11.60 1.90
CA MET A 315 -1.17 -12.17 1.75
C MET A 315 -1.46 -13.26 2.79
N GLN A 316 -0.53 -14.18 3.02
CA GLN A 316 -0.66 -15.21 4.05
C GLN A 316 -0.77 -14.60 5.45
N GLY A 317 0.06 -13.60 5.76
CA GLY A 317 0.00 -12.85 7.02
C GLY A 317 -1.36 -12.19 7.21
N MET A 318 -1.88 -11.53 6.17
CA MET A 318 -3.20 -10.91 6.18
C MET A 318 -4.30 -11.94 6.45
N ILE A 319 -4.31 -13.07 5.73
CA ILE A 319 -5.29 -14.14 5.91
C ILE A 319 -5.27 -14.67 7.36
N ASN A 320 -4.07 -14.90 7.92
CA ASN A 320 -3.93 -15.36 9.30
C ASN A 320 -4.48 -14.35 10.30
N VAL A 321 -4.16 -13.06 10.13
CA VAL A 321 -4.65 -11.98 11.00
C VAL A 321 -6.18 -11.86 10.92
N LEU A 322 -6.73 -11.90 9.70
CA LEU A 322 -8.17 -11.83 9.46
C LEU A 322 -8.91 -13.02 10.11
N GLY A 323 -8.36 -14.22 9.99
CA GLY A 323 -8.89 -15.42 10.62
C GLY A 323 -8.84 -15.35 12.15
N VAL A 324 -7.71 -14.90 12.70
CA VAL A 324 -7.52 -14.70 14.15
C VAL A 324 -8.48 -13.67 14.72
N LEU A 325 -8.70 -12.55 14.02
CA LEU A 325 -9.60 -11.48 14.47
C LEU A 325 -11.08 -11.75 14.15
N ARG A 326 -11.40 -12.91 13.59
CA ARG A 326 -12.77 -13.35 13.27
C ARG A 326 -13.52 -12.37 12.36
N LEU A 327 -12.83 -11.78 11.39
CA LEU A 327 -13.48 -10.90 10.43
C LEU A 327 -14.23 -11.74 9.38
N THR A 328 -15.56 -11.84 9.52
CA THR A 328 -16.43 -12.80 8.81
C THR A 328 -16.92 -12.34 7.43
N THR A 329 -16.67 -11.09 7.05
CA THR A 329 -17.06 -10.57 5.74
C THR A 329 -16.42 -11.45 4.67
N PRO A 330 -17.18 -12.11 3.78
CA PRO A 330 -16.60 -13.00 2.77
C PRO A 330 -15.68 -12.19 1.86
N ARG A 331 -14.44 -12.65 1.73
CA ARG A 331 -13.38 -12.00 0.97
C ARG A 331 -12.99 -12.97 -0.13
N ASP A 332 -13.72 -12.93 -1.24
CA ASP A 332 -13.38 -13.71 -2.41
C ASP A 332 -12.03 -13.19 -2.95
N ALA A 333 -11.03 -14.07 -2.97
CA ALA A 333 -9.70 -13.86 -3.52
C ALA A 333 -9.53 -14.76 -4.76
#